data_AF-A0A1H1ZLR7-F1
#
_entry.id   AF-A0A1H1ZLR7-F1
#
_cell.length_a   1.000
_cell.length_b   1.000
_cell.length_c   1.000
_cell.angle_alpha   90.00
_cell.angle_beta   90.00
_cell.angle_gamma   90.00
#
_symmetry.space_group_name_H-M   'P 1'
#
loop_
_entity.id
_entity.type
_entity.pdbx_description
1 polymer ?
#
loop_
_entity_poly.entity_id
_entity_poly.type
_entity_poly.pdbx_seq_one_letter_code
_entity_poly.pdbx_strand_id
1 'polypeptide(L)'
;MNSIAAPAAQQGRRALHNHAAQRVEVSPPVRTSDETEAVRTGSQLIYFSSTSENTSRFVVKLGREVARIPLYAKDAPLLATRPFVLVVPTYGGTGGEGSVPKQVIRFLNNPQNRQLLRGVIGAGNTNFGDNYCLAADIIAAKCQVPHLYRFELMGTPEDVTRVNQGLDTFWTRLSQTQK
;
A
#
# COMPACT_ATOMS: atom_id res chain seq x y z
N MET A 1 52.24 89.38 -7.76
CA MET A 1 53.10 89.25 -8.95
C MET A 1 53.52 87.80 -9.07
N ASN A 2 53.22 87.21 -10.22
CA ASN A 2 53.62 85.93 -10.83
C ASN A 2 53.40 84.63 -10.01
N SER A 3 52.47 83.71 -10.36
CA SER A 3 52.14 83.01 -11.63
C SER A 3 52.89 81.69 -11.80
N ILE A 4 52.24 80.77 -12.54
CA ILE A 4 52.77 79.60 -13.28
C ILE A 4 52.83 78.30 -12.45
N ALA A 5 52.46 77.10 -12.90
CA ALA A 5 51.59 76.54 -13.95
C ALA A 5 51.62 75.00 -13.73
N ALA A 6 50.62 74.27 -14.23
CA ALA A 6 50.67 72.81 -14.41
C ALA A 6 51.68 72.42 -15.52
N PRO A 7 52.09 71.13 -15.67
CA PRO A 7 51.29 70.25 -16.55
C PRO A 7 51.34 68.71 -16.31
N ALA A 8 50.28 68.07 -16.84
CA ALA A 8 50.18 66.85 -17.66
C ALA A 8 51.05 65.58 -17.44
N ALA A 9 50.31 64.46 -17.33
CA ALA A 9 50.39 63.18 -18.07
C ALA A 9 51.74 62.42 -18.17
N GLN A 10 51.71 61.09 -17.89
CA GLN A 10 51.61 60.04 -18.92
C GLN A 10 51.78 58.60 -18.36
N GLN A 11 50.82 57.74 -18.76
CA GLN A 11 50.81 56.28 -19.02
C GLN A 11 51.86 55.32 -18.43
N GLY A 12 51.38 54.16 -17.96
CA GLY A 12 52.09 52.89 -18.20
C GLY A 12 51.87 51.75 -17.19
N ARG A 13 51.01 50.79 -17.57
CA ARG A 13 51.12 49.32 -17.37
C ARG A 13 51.57 48.78 -16.00
N ARG A 14 50.71 47.99 -15.34
CA ARG A 14 50.85 46.52 -15.20
C ARG A 14 49.69 45.93 -14.38
N ALA A 15 49.32 44.72 -14.76
CA ALA A 15 48.32 43.87 -14.14
C ALA A 15 48.62 43.59 -12.66
N LEU A 16 47.59 43.23 -11.88
CA LEU A 16 47.45 41.91 -11.25
C LEU A 16 46.28 41.88 -10.24
N HIS A 17 45.44 40.84 -10.40
CA HIS A 17 44.68 40.09 -9.38
C HIS A 17 43.43 40.66 -8.67
N ASN A 18 42.37 39.84 -8.78
CA ASN A 18 41.33 39.49 -7.79
C ASN A 18 40.34 40.61 -7.39
N HIS A 19 39.02 40.41 -7.24
CA HIS A 19 38.27 39.24 -6.81
C HIS A 19 36.76 39.43 -7.13
N ALA A 20 36.06 38.31 -7.37
CA ALA A 20 34.64 38.06 -7.08
C ALA A 20 33.53 38.89 -7.79
N ALA A 21 33.03 38.36 -8.91
CA ALA A 21 31.63 38.49 -9.29
C ALA A 21 30.86 37.30 -8.69
N GLN A 22 29.97 37.56 -7.72
CA GLN A 22 29.02 36.58 -7.22
C GLN A 22 27.94 36.33 -8.28
N ARG A 23 28.03 35.18 -8.95
CA ARG A 23 26.97 34.62 -9.76
C ARG A 23 26.07 33.81 -8.83
N VAL A 24 24.83 34.25 -8.62
CA VAL A 24 23.81 33.45 -7.95
C VAL A 24 23.42 32.33 -8.93
N GLU A 25 23.96 31.13 -8.73
CA GLU A 25 23.45 29.93 -9.36
C GLU A 25 22.18 29.51 -8.61
N VAL A 26 21.02 29.71 -9.25
CA VAL A 26 19.77 29.08 -8.82
C VAL A 26 19.85 27.63 -9.25
N SER A 27 20.16 26.72 -8.32
CA SER A 27 20.08 25.28 -8.56
C SER A 27 18.64 24.87 -8.90
N PRO A 28 18.42 23.92 -9.82
CA PRO A 28 17.09 23.36 -10.05
C PRO A 28 16.61 22.58 -8.81
N PRO A 29 15.30 22.41 -8.60
CA PRO A 29 14.82 21.62 -7.48
C PRO A 29 15.27 20.17 -7.67
N VAL A 30 16.01 19.65 -6.68
CA VAL A 30 16.27 18.23 -6.55
C VAL A 30 14.91 17.55 -6.35
N ARG A 31 14.41 16.87 -7.37
CA ARG A 31 13.29 15.94 -7.20
C ARG A 31 13.83 14.71 -6.47
N THR A 32 13.77 14.73 -5.14
CA THR A 32 13.81 13.50 -4.35
C THR A 32 12.41 12.89 -4.36
N SER A 33 12.13 11.98 -5.29
CA SER A 33 10.95 11.10 -5.17
C SER A 33 11.08 9.89 -6.08
N ASP A 34 11.79 8.87 -5.61
CA ASP A 34 11.48 7.48 -5.98
C ASP A 34 10.25 7.01 -5.17
N GLU A 35 9.24 7.88 -5.06
CA GLU A 35 7.95 7.56 -4.44
C GLU A 35 7.11 6.93 -5.54
N THR A 36 7.07 5.60 -5.58
CA THR A 36 6.16 4.90 -6.46
C THR A 36 4.73 5.32 -6.11
N GLU A 37 4.06 6.03 -7.02
CA GLU A 37 2.72 6.56 -6.81
C GLU A 37 1.75 5.43 -6.45
N ALA A 38 0.91 5.67 -5.44
CA ALA A 38 0.01 4.64 -4.93
C ALA A 38 -1.09 4.28 -5.95
N VAL A 39 -1.34 2.98 -6.14
CA VAL A 39 -2.42 2.48 -7.00
C VAL A 39 -3.74 2.54 -6.23
N ARG A 40 -4.72 3.28 -6.75
CA ARG A 40 -6.05 3.38 -6.16
C ARG A 40 -6.97 2.30 -6.70
N THR A 41 -7.81 1.73 -5.84
CA THR A 41 -8.83 0.76 -6.22
C THR A 41 -10.17 1.02 -5.54
N GLY A 42 -11.24 0.85 -6.30
CA GLY A 42 -12.60 0.81 -5.80
C GLY A 42 -13.14 -0.59 -5.58
N SER A 43 -12.37 -1.67 -5.78
CA SER A 43 -12.89 -3.04 -5.71
C SER A 43 -13.41 -3.39 -4.32
N GLN A 44 -14.57 -4.05 -4.26
CA GLN A 44 -15.18 -4.47 -2.99
C GLN A 44 -14.54 -5.74 -2.41
N LEU A 45 -13.65 -6.39 -3.15
CA LEU A 45 -12.90 -7.54 -2.69
C LEU A 45 -11.40 -7.28 -2.91
N ILE A 46 -10.65 -7.22 -1.82
CA ILE A 46 -9.20 -7.02 -1.84
C ILE A 46 -8.57 -8.28 -1.26
N TYR A 47 -7.46 -8.74 -1.84
CA TYR A 47 -6.79 -9.94 -1.36
C TYR A 47 -5.29 -9.81 -1.33
N PHE A 48 -4.65 -10.67 -0.54
CA PHE A 48 -3.22 -10.93 -0.65
C PHE A 48 -2.98 -12.37 -1.07
N SER A 49 -1.93 -12.62 -1.85
CA SER A 49 -1.45 -13.96 -2.17
C SER A 49 0.07 -13.93 -2.33
N SER A 50 0.76 -14.93 -1.78
CA SER A 50 2.19 -15.16 -2.09
C SER A 50 2.37 -15.74 -3.48
N THR A 51 3.63 -16.02 -3.82
CA THR A 51 4.08 -16.73 -5.02
C THR A 51 3.47 -18.11 -5.22
N SER A 52 2.91 -18.74 -4.17
CA SER A 52 2.15 -19.99 -4.31
C SER A 52 0.81 -19.80 -5.02
N GLU A 53 0.30 -18.57 -5.08
CA GLU A 53 -0.93 -18.17 -5.79
C GLU A 53 -2.21 -18.89 -5.33
N ASN A 54 -2.22 -19.63 -4.22
CA ASN A 54 -3.40 -20.37 -3.75
C ASN A 54 -4.62 -19.47 -3.54
N THR A 55 -4.46 -18.37 -2.78
CA THR A 55 -5.54 -17.40 -2.54
C THR A 55 -5.93 -16.68 -3.84
N SER A 56 -4.97 -16.39 -4.70
CA SER A 56 -5.19 -15.81 -6.03
C SER A 56 -6.09 -16.70 -6.91
N ARG A 57 -5.78 -18.00 -6.98
CA ARG A 57 -6.61 -19.00 -7.69
C ARG A 57 -8.02 -19.09 -7.11
N PHE A 58 -8.17 -18.97 -5.80
CA PHE A 58 -9.50 -18.94 -5.19
C PHE A 58 -10.31 -17.71 -5.62
N VAL A 59 -9.74 -16.51 -5.48
CA VAL A 59 -10.48 -15.26 -5.75
C VAL A 59 -10.83 -15.09 -7.23
N VAL A 60 -10.00 -15.60 -8.16
CA VAL A 60 -10.33 -15.62 -9.60
C VAL A 60 -11.60 -16.42 -9.87
N LYS A 61 -11.79 -17.57 -9.19
CA LYS A 61 -13.00 -18.40 -9.35
C LYS A 61 -14.29 -17.71 -8.87
N LEU A 62 -14.19 -16.66 -8.06
CA LEU A 62 -15.36 -15.92 -7.62
C LEU A 62 -16.01 -15.11 -8.74
N GLY A 63 -15.27 -14.79 -9.82
CA GLY A 63 -15.81 -14.04 -10.96
C GLY A 63 -16.17 -12.59 -10.63
N ARG A 64 -15.53 -11.99 -9.61
CA ARG A 64 -15.79 -10.63 -9.14
C ARG A 64 -14.61 -9.70 -9.48
N GLU A 65 -14.88 -8.40 -9.47
CA GLU A 65 -13.82 -7.39 -9.49
C GLU A 65 -12.99 -7.51 -8.21
N VAL A 66 -11.67 -7.64 -8.37
CA VAL A 66 -10.73 -7.83 -7.26
C VAL A 66 -9.53 -6.90 -7.39
N ALA A 67 -8.94 -6.55 -6.25
CA ALA A 67 -7.63 -5.89 -6.21
C ALA A 67 -6.63 -6.69 -5.36
N ARG A 68 -5.39 -6.76 -5.82
CA ARG A 68 -4.32 -7.50 -5.16
C ARG A 68 -3.43 -6.57 -4.38
N ILE A 69 -3.21 -6.86 -3.09
CA ILE A 69 -2.16 -6.23 -2.29
C ILE A 69 -0.80 -6.63 -2.88
N PRO A 70 0.09 -5.66 -3.18
CA PRO A 70 1.37 -5.93 -3.82
C PRO A 70 2.21 -6.92 -3.03
N LEU A 71 2.92 -7.79 -3.77
CA LEU A 71 3.74 -8.83 -3.17
C LEU A 71 5.01 -8.24 -2.54
N TYR A 72 5.67 -7.30 -3.22
CA TYR A 72 6.94 -6.74 -2.77
C TYR A 72 6.78 -5.36 -2.15
N ALA A 73 7.72 -5.03 -1.26
CA ALA A 73 7.67 -3.76 -0.55
C ALA A 73 7.91 -2.55 -1.46
N LYS A 74 8.72 -2.74 -2.51
CA LYS A 74 9.08 -1.75 -3.53
C LYS A 74 7.95 -1.44 -4.53
N ASP A 75 6.95 -2.32 -4.61
CA ASP A 75 5.85 -2.13 -5.54
C ASP A 75 4.92 -1.01 -5.01
N ALA A 76 4.29 -0.29 -5.93
CA ALA A 76 3.34 0.77 -5.64
C ALA A 76 2.30 0.32 -4.59
N PRO A 77 2.13 1.03 -3.46
CA PRO A 77 1.17 0.64 -2.44
C PRO A 77 -0.26 0.72 -2.96
N LEU A 78 -1.12 -0.20 -2.52
CA LEU A 78 -2.55 -0.20 -2.85
C LEU A 78 -3.34 0.68 -1.87
N LEU A 79 -4.18 1.56 -2.40
CA LEU A 79 -5.11 2.41 -1.63
C LEU A 79 -6.56 2.08 -1.99
N ALA A 80 -7.32 1.64 -1.00
CA ALA A 80 -8.76 1.47 -1.13
C ALA A 80 -9.46 2.84 -1.13
N THR A 81 -10.46 2.98 -2.01
CA THR A 81 -11.31 4.17 -2.12
C THR A 81 -12.79 3.88 -1.84
N ARG A 82 -13.17 2.60 -1.69
CA ARG A 82 -14.52 2.14 -1.35
C ARG A 82 -14.47 1.05 -0.27
N PRO A 83 -15.59 0.81 0.45
CA PRO A 83 -15.67 -0.30 1.40
C PRO A 83 -15.36 -1.65 0.76
N PHE A 84 -14.61 -2.50 1.46
CA PHE A 84 -14.17 -3.80 0.93
C PHE A 84 -14.18 -4.92 1.98
N VAL A 85 -14.26 -6.16 1.49
CA VAL A 85 -13.92 -7.38 2.24
C VAL A 85 -12.50 -7.81 1.88
N LEU A 86 -11.74 -8.25 2.88
CA LEU A 86 -10.36 -8.69 2.71
C LEU A 86 -10.26 -10.22 2.67
N VAL A 87 -9.55 -10.79 1.71
CA VAL A 87 -9.23 -12.23 1.66
C VAL A 87 -7.74 -12.44 1.95
N VAL A 88 -7.40 -13.21 2.99
CA VAL A 88 -6.00 -13.37 3.44
C VAL A 88 -5.61 -14.83 3.62
N PRO A 89 -4.41 -15.25 3.19
CA PRO A 89 -3.81 -16.49 3.66
C PRO A 89 -3.30 -16.34 5.09
N THR A 90 -3.23 -17.45 5.80
CA THR A 90 -2.56 -17.57 7.10
C THR A 90 -1.15 -18.12 6.92
N TYR A 91 -0.18 -17.44 7.50
CA TYR A 91 1.21 -17.90 7.63
C TYR A 91 1.55 -18.19 9.10
N GLY A 92 2.83 -18.29 9.42
CA GLY A 92 3.31 -18.60 10.77
C GLY A 92 3.34 -20.09 11.09
N GLY A 93 3.98 -20.41 12.22
CA GLY A 93 4.10 -21.77 12.76
C GLY A 93 3.31 -21.94 14.05
N THR A 94 3.72 -22.90 14.87
CA THR A 94 3.13 -23.15 16.19
C THR A 94 3.23 -21.91 17.08
N GLY A 95 2.08 -21.42 17.57
CA GLY A 95 1.99 -20.26 18.46
C GLY A 95 1.42 -18.98 17.85
N GLY A 96 1.08 -18.98 16.54
CA GLY A 96 0.34 -17.89 15.89
C GLY A 96 1.13 -16.61 15.58
N GLU A 97 2.39 -16.53 16.01
CA GLU A 97 3.26 -15.42 15.64
C GLU A 97 3.52 -15.41 14.13
N GLY A 98 3.43 -14.23 13.52
CA GLY A 98 3.60 -14.08 12.08
C GLY A 98 2.44 -14.62 11.24
N SER A 99 1.28 -14.89 11.83
CA SER A 99 0.15 -15.42 11.09
C SER A 99 -0.39 -14.49 10.00
N VAL A 100 -0.40 -13.18 10.28
CA VAL A 100 -0.82 -12.18 9.28
C VAL A 100 0.37 -11.82 8.38
N PRO A 101 0.26 -11.93 7.04
CA PRO A 101 1.33 -11.52 6.14
C PRO A 101 1.75 -10.05 6.34
N LYS A 102 3.05 -9.77 6.31
CA LYS A 102 3.59 -8.40 6.53
C LYS A 102 3.02 -7.37 5.55
N GLN A 103 2.71 -7.78 4.32
CA GLN A 103 2.07 -6.95 3.29
C GLN A 103 0.67 -6.54 3.71
N VAL A 104 -0.10 -7.47 4.29
CA VAL A 104 -1.45 -7.21 4.83
C VAL A 104 -1.36 -6.28 6.05
N ILE A 105 -0.40 -6.51 6.95
CA ILE A 105 -0.14 -5.61 8.09
C ILE A 105 0.14 -4.19 7.58
N ARG A 106 1.06 -4.03 6.62
CA ARG A 106 1.39 -2.72 6.03
C ARG A 106 0.16 -2.06 5.38
N PHE A 107 -0.62 -2.82 4.61
CA PHE A 107 -1.84 -2.33 3.97
C PHE A 107 -2.87 -1.84 5.00
N LEU A 108 -3.12 -2.61 6.07
CA LEU A 108 -4.03 -2.25 7.15
C LEU A 108 -3.45 -1.25 8.16
N ASN A 109 -2.14 -0.99 8.14
CA ASN A 109 -1.53 0.08 8.92
C ASN A 109 -1.85 1.48 8.39
N ASN A 110 -2.21 1.59 7.11
CA ASN A 110 -2.77 2.81 6.56
C ASN A 110 -4.22 3.03 7.09
N PRO A 111 -4.50 4.11 7.84
CA PRO A 111 -5.83 4.38 8.38
C PRO A 111 -6.93 4.48 7.32
N GLN A 112 -6.62 5.01 6.13
CA GLN A 112 -7.59 5.13 5.03
C GLN A 112 -8.06 3.76 4.53
N ASN A 113 -7.15 2.79 4.44
CA ASN A 113 -7.51 1.42 4.07
C ASN A 113 -8.28 0.76 5.20
N ARG A 114 -7.81 0.91 6.45
CA ARG A 114 -8.43 0.27 7.62
C ARG A 114 -9.88 0.70 7.83
N GLN A 115 -10.19 1.99 7.70
CA GLN A 115 -11.56 2.51 7.89
C GLN A 115 -12.57 1.99 6.86
N LEU A 116 -12.09 1.46 5.72
CA LEU A 116 -12.90 0.92 4.63
C LEU A 116 -13.08 -0.61 4.72
N LEU A 117 -12.36 -1.29 5.62
CA LEU A 117 -12.53 -2.72 5.86
C LEU A 117 -13.92 -3.00 6.43
N ARG A 118 -14.61 -4.01 5.89
CA ARG A 118 -15.97 -4.41 6.33
C ARG A 118 -16.07 -5.85 6.81
N GLY A 119 -15.11 -6.69 6.46
CA GLY A 119 -15.04 -8.08 6.89
C GLY A 119 -13.79 -8.75 6.34
N VAL A 120 -13.48 -9.93 6.87
CA VAL A 120 -12.32 -10.71 6.46
C VAL A 120 -12.69 -12.16 6.19
N ILE A 121 -12.09 -12.76 5.15
CA ILE A 121 -12.19 -14.17 4.79
C ILE A 121 -10.79 -14.78 4.92
N GLY A 122 -10.68 -15.88 5.66
CA GLY A 122 -9.43 -16.59 5.89
C GLY A 122 -9.22 -17.76 4.92
N ALA A 123 -8.04 -17.82 4.31
CA ALA A 123 -7.51 -18.99 3.63
C ALA A 123 -6.47 -19.67 4.53
N GLY A 124 -6.50 -20.99 4.61
CA GLY A 124 -5.59 -21.76 5.46
C GLY A 124 -5.43 -23.19 5.00
N ASN A 125 -5.00 -24.04 5.92
CA ASN A 125 -4.95 -25.49 5.76
C ASN A 125 -5.29 -26.10 7.13
N THR A 126 -6.24 -27.04 7.17
CA THR A 126 -6.74 -27.64 8.43
C THR A 126 -5.69 -28.47 9.15
N ASN A 127 -4.61 -28.86 8.47
CA ASN A 127 -3.46 -29.52 9.10
C ASN A 127 -2.80 -28.67 10.20
N PHE A 128 -3.11 -27.37 10.28
CA PHE A 128 -2.63 -26.47 11.32
C PHE A 128 -3.55 -26.39 12.56
N GLY A 129 -4.62 -27.20 12.64
CA GLY A 129 -5.48 -27.32 13.81
C GLY A 129 -6.04 -25.97 14.26
N ASP A 130 -5.77 -25.60 15.52
CA ASP A 130 -6.22 -24.33 16.11
C ASP A 130 -5.71 -23.08 15.39
N ASN A 131 -4.65 -23.20 14.59
CA ASN A 131 -4.14 -22.09 13.78
C ASN A 131 -4.80 -22.00 12.39
N TYR A 132 -5.78 -22.85 12.08
CA TYR A 132 -6.51 -22.81 10.82
C TYR A 132 -7.21 -21.46 10.62
N CYS A 133 -6.78 -20.72 9.59
CA CYS A 133 -7.27 -19.39 9.25
C CYS A 133 -7.06 -18.32 10.34
N LEU A 134 -6.10 -18.51 11.25
CA LEU A 134 -5.85 -17.61 12.38
C LEU A 134 -5.58 -16.15 11.96
N ALA A 135 -5.01 -15.91 10.78
CA ALA A 135 -4.79 -14.55 10.31
C ALA A 135 -6.09 -13.73 10.19
N ALA A 136 -7.17 -14.37 9.75
CA ALA A 136 -8.47 -13.72 9.64
C ALA A 136 -9.08 -13.45 11.02
N ASP A 137 -8.91 -14.35 12.00
CA ASP A 137 -9.35 -14.12 13.38
C ASP A 137 -8.61 -12.95 14.03
N ILE A 138 -7.29 -12.88 13.85
CA ILE A 138 -6.47 -11.76 14.35
C ILE A 138 -6.94 -10.42 13.74
N ILE A 139 -7.17 -10.38 12.41
CA ILE A 139 -7.64 -9.16 11.73
C ILE A 139 -9.04 -8.79 12.19
N ALA A 140 -9.96 -9.74 12.27
CA ALA A 140 -11.34 -9.53 12.71
C ALA A 140 -11.37 -8.91 14.11
N ALA A 141 -10.64 -9.49 15.06
CA ALA A 141 -10.55 -8.98 16.43
C ALA A 141 -9.89 -7.59 16.49
N LYS A 142 -8.75 -7.39 15.80
CA LYS A 142 -8.01 -6.14 15.86
C LYS A 142 -8.74 -4.97 15.18
N CYS A 143 -9.43 -5.24 14.08
CA CYS A 143 -10.12 -4.23 13.30
C CYS A 143 -11.62 -4.13 13.60
N GLN A 144 -12.15 -4.97 14.51
CA GLN A 144 -13.56 -4.99 14.91
C GLN A 144 -14.49 -5.19 13.69
N VAL A 145 -14.14 -6.15 12.83
CA VAL A 145 -14.93 -6.53 11.66
C VAL A 145 -15.24 -8.04 11.71
N PRO A 146 -16.35 -8.50 11.10
CA PRO A 146 -16.69 -9.92 11.09
C PRO A 146 -15.67 -10.77 10.30
N HIS A 147 -15.39 -11.96 10.83
CA HIS A 147 -14.78 -13.06 10.07
C HIS A 147 -15.89 -13.79 9.31
N LEU A 148 -15.95 -13.57 8.00
CA LEU A 148 -17.09 -13.95 7.17
C LEU A 148 -17.06 -15.41 6.71
N TYR A 149 -15.88 -15.96 6.42
CA TYR A 149 -15.73 -17.32 5.91
C TYR A 149 -14.30 -17.84 6.06
N ARG A 150 -14.14 -19.17 6.10
CA ARG A 150 -12.85 -19.87 6.08
C ARG A 150 -12.82 -20.88 4.93
N PHE A 151 -11.71 -21.00 4.22
CA PHE A 151 -11.51 -22.03 3.20
C PHE A 151 -10.07 -22.56 3.19
N GLU A 152 -9.86 -23.70 2.54
CA GLU A 152 -8.54 -24.33 2.45
C GLU A 152 -7.85 -24.12 1.11
N LEU A 153 -6.55 -23.81 1.13
CA LEU A 153 -5.67 -23.70 -0.03
C LEU A 153 -6.26 -22.79 -1.14
N MET A 154 -6.71 -23.38 -2.24
CA MET A 154 -7.32 -22.69 -3.38
C MET A 154 -8.85 -22.77 -3.40
N GLY A 155 -9.46 -23.30 -2.33
CA GLY A 155 -10.89 -23.49 -2.11
C GLY A 155 -11.53 -24.52 -3.04
N THR A 156 -12.66 -25.06 -2.63
CA THR A 156 -13.49 -25.98 -3.42
C THR A 156 -14.52 -25.21 -4.27
N PRO A 157 -15.25 -25.88 -5.18
CA PRO A 157 -16.42 -25.28 -5.83
C PRO A 157 -17.49 -24.84 -4.82
N GLU A 158 -17.71 -25.61 -3.75
CA GLU A 158 -18.67 -25.27 -2.70
C GLU A 158 -18.25 -24.00 -1.94
N ASP A 159 -16.95 -23.83 -1.68
CA ASP A 159 -16.43 -22.59 -1.09
C ASP A 159 -16.72 -21.38 -1.99
N VAL A 160 -16.54 -21.53 -3.30
CA VAL A 160 -16.86 -20.47 -4.27
C VAL A 160 -18.34 -20.09 -4.21
N THR A 161 -19.23 -21.09 -4.22
CA THR A 161 -20.68 -20.87 -4.10
C THR A 161 -21.04 -20.16 -2.79
N ARG A 162 -20.52 -20.67 -1.65
CA ARG A 162 -20.83 -20.12 -0.31
C ARG A 162 -20.30 -18.71 -0.14
N VAL A 163 -19.07 -18.43 -0.59
CA VAL A 163 -18.49 -17.09 -0.50
C VAL A 163 -19.25 -16.10 -1.38
N ASN A 164 -19.63 -16.49 -2.60
CA ASN A 164 -20.44 -15.62 -3.47
C ASN A 164 -21.79 -15.26 -2.82
N GLN A 165 -22.54 -16.26 -2.37
CA GLN A 165 -23.84 -16.04 -1.71
C GLN A 165 -23.69 -15.20 -0.42
N GLY A 166 -22.65 -15.49 0.37
CA GLY A 166 -22.33 -14.77 1.59
C GLY A 166 -21.99 -13.30 1.33
N LEU A 167 -21.17 -13.01 0.33
CA LEU A 167 -20.82 -11.64 -0.06
C LEU A 167 -22.04 -10.86 -0.56
N ASP A 168 -22.88 -11.46 -1.41
CA ASP A 168 -24.09 -10.79 -1.91
C ASP A 168 -25.02 -10.42 -0.75
N THR A 169 -25.29 -11.39 0.14
CA THR A 169 -26.09 -11.16 1.35
C THR A 169 -25.49 -10.08 2.24
N PHE A 170 -24.17 -10.11 2.44
CA PHE A 170 -23.44 -9.16 3.27
C PHE A 170 -23.58 -7.72 2.74
N TRP A 171 -23.35 -7.51 1.45
CA TRP A 171 -23.44 -6.17 0.85
C TRP A 171 -24.86 -5.64 0.79
N THR A 172 -25.86 -6.49 0.53
CA THR A 172 -27.27 -6.11 0.61
C THR A 172 -27.62 -5.58 2.01
N ARG A 173 -27.28 -6.32 3.08
CA ARG A 173 -27.56 -5.89 4.46
C ARG A 173 -26.82 -4.61 4.84
N LEU A 174 -25.56 -4.48 4.43
CA LEU A 174 -24.77 -3.28 4.71
C LEU A 174 -25.41 -2.04 4.06
N SER A 175 -25.89 -2.15 2.83
CA SER A 175 -26.57 -1.04 2.12
C SER A 175 -27.90 -0.62 2.77
N GLN A 176 -28.55 -1.52 3.50
CA GLN A 176 -29.80 -1.23 4.23
C GLN A 176 -29.53 -0.56 5.58
N THR A 177 -28.44 -0.93 6.24
CA THR A 177 -28.06 -0.39 7.56
C THR A 177 -27.44 1.01 7.45
N GLN A 178 -27.00 1.42 6.25
CA GLN A 178 -26.40 2.73 5.97
C GLN A 178 -27.40 3.78 5.45
N LYS A 179 -28.69 3.43 5.36
CA LYS A 179 -29.79 4.37 5.09
C LYS A 179 -30.37 4.89 6.40
#